data_AF-A0A3D3PCU1-F1
#
_entry.id   AF-A0A3D3PCU1-F1
#
_cell.length_a   1.000
_cell.length_b   1.000
_cell.length_c   1.000
_cell.angle_alpha   90.00
_cell.angle_beta   90.00
_cell.angle_gamma   90.00
#
_symmetry.space_group_name_H-M   'P 1'
#
loop_
_entity.id
_entity.type
_entity.pdbx_description
1 polymer ?
#
loop_
_entity_poly.entity_id
_entity_poly.type
_entity_poly.pdbx_seq_one_letter_code
_entity_poly.pdbx_strand_id
1 'polypeptide(L)'
;MIPYSLHVAIILSVCLGFYKLLLQKQTYYQLNRLVLLTCLLLAFILPILSVPQQFSMRNANLIANENDFESDVSVMHTSTKKHADLEKTEVFNSEMVIKWVGWFYWFGVAAFGLSFLLQAVVLFYQSHKNKWVKDGIYKIVELETNKAPCSFGNYIFINPTKYDWDTYNRILLHEKIHVKERHSIDLVLSELMLVFQWFNPMAWFYR
;
A
#
# COMPACT_ATOMS: atom_id res chain seq x y z
N MET A 1 -4.26 8.64 -11.73
CA MET A 1 -4.11 7.42 -10.93
C MET A 1 -2.66 7.09 -10.66
N ILE A 2 -1.81 6.91 -11.68
CA ILE A 2 -0.35 6.72 -11.50
C ILE A 2 0.31 7.80 -10.62
N PRO A 3 0.10 9.12 -10.84
CA PRO A 3 0.70 10.12 -9.97
C PRO A 3 0.25 9.95 -8.52
N TYR A 4 -1.04 9.65 -8.28
CA TYR A 4 -1.57 9.43 -6.94
C TYR A 4 -0.86 8.27 -6.23
N SER A 5 -0.77 7.08 -6.86
CA SER A 5 -0.10 5.92 -6.26
C SER A 5 1.38 6.17 -5.95
N LEU A 6 2.07 7.02 -6.74
CA LEU A 6 3.45 7.43 -6.45
C LEU A 6 3.55 8.38 -5.26
N HIS A 7 2.63 9.35 -5.12
CA HIS A 7 2.60 10.22 -3.94
C HIS A 7 2.36 9.40 -2.67
N VAL A 8 1.40 8.46 -2.71
CA VAL A 8 1.17 7.51 -1.62
C VAL A 8 2.44 6.70 -1.33
N ALA A 9 3.12 6.19 -2.36
CA ALA A 9 4.37 5.43 -2.21
C ALA A 9 5.44 6.18 -1.43
N ILE A 10 5.66 7.45 -1.80
CA ILE A 10 6.70 8.30 -1.21
C ILE A 10 6.34 8.63 0.24
N ILE A 11 5.11 9.08 0.49
CA ILE A 11 4.66 9.43 1.85
C ILE A 11 4.71 8.20 2.77
N LEU A 12 4.24 7.05 2.28
CA LEU A 12 4.30 5.79 3.01
C LEU A 12 5.75 5.42 3.36
N SER A 13 6.67 5.53 2.39
CA SER A 13 8.09 5.22 2.59
C SER A 13 8.73 6.15 3.62
N VAL A 14 8.42 7.45 3.60
CA VAL A 14 8.92 8.41 4.60
C VAL A 14 8.37 8.11 5.98
N CYS A 15 7.06 7.87 6.09
CA CYS A 15 6.42 7.56 7.37
C CYS A 15 6.98 6.26 7.98
N LEU A 16 7.16 5.22 7.16
CA LEU A 16 7.75 3.95 7.59
C LEU A 16 9.22 4.10 7.97
N GLY A 17 9.98 4.90 7.22
CA GLY A 17 11.36 5.24 7.56
C GLY A 17 11.46 5.91 8.93
N PHE A 18 10.60 6.90 9.19
CA PHE A 18 10.52 7.57 10.49
C PHE A 18 10.17 6.61 11.62
N TYR A 19 9.13 5.78 11.43
CA TYR A 19 8.73 4.76 12.41
C TYR A 19 9.88 3.81 12.74
N LYS A 20 10.57 3.29 11.72
CA LYS A 20 11.65 2.30 11.88
C LYS A 20 12.87 2.89 12.58
N LEU A 21 13.25 4.13 12.26
CA LEU A 21 14.44 4.76 12.81
C LEU A 21 14.24 5.23 14.26
N LEU A 22 13.07 5.75 14.60
CA LEU A 22 12.86 6.49 15.85
C LEU A 22 11.94 5.78 16.84
N LEU A 23 10.91 5.08 16.37
CA LEU A 23 9.81 4.61 17.22
C LEU A 23 9.78 3.10 17.43
N GLN A 24 10.34 2.30 16.53
CA GLN A 24 10.32 0.83 16.65
C GLN A 24 10.90 0.32 17.97
N LYS A 25 11.85 1.05 18.58
CA LYS A 25 12.54 0.65 19.82
C LYS A 25 11.81 1.08 21.10
N GLN A 26 10.66 1.76 21.00
CA GLN A 26 9.92 2.21 22.19
C GLN A 26 9.13 1.05 22.81
N THR A 27 9.12 0.98 24.14
CA THR A 27 8.50 -0.12 24.92
C THR A 27 6.97 -0.09 24.96
N TYR A 28 6.34 0.96 24.43
CA TYR A 28 4.90 1.14 24.44
C TYR A 28 4.24 0.60 23.16
N TYR A 29 3.79 -0.65 23.19
CA TYR A 29 3.16 -1.33 22.05
C TYR A 29 1.92 -0.61 21.51
N GLN A 30 1.06 -0.08 22.38
CA GLN A 30 -0.16 0.63 21.97
C GLN A 30 0.14 1.93 21.22
N LEU A 31 1.17 2.67 21.66
CA LEU A 31 1.59 3.89 20.98
C LEU A 31 2.23 3.56 19.62
N ASN A 32 3.09 2.55 19.58
CA ASN A 32 3.70 2.09 18.34
C ASN A 32 2.64 1.70 17.31
N ARG A 33 1.60 0.97 17.74
CA ARG A 33 0.45 0.61 16.91
C ARG A 33 -0.33 1.84 16.43
N LEU A 34 -0.64 2.78 17.32
CA LEU A 34 -1.37 4.00 16.96
C LEU A 34 -0.61 4.82 15.91
N VAL A 35 0.69 5.00 16.09
CA VAL A 35 1.51 5.75 15.13
C VAL A 35 1.55 5.04 13.79
N LEU A 36 1.78 3.72 13.78
CA LEU A 36 1.82 2.91 12.56
C LEU A 36 0.51 3.03 11.75
N LEU A 37 -0.64 2.90 12.42
CA LEU A 37 -1.96 3.07 11.81
C LEU A 37 -2.20 4.51 11.33
N THR A 38 -1.78 5.51 12.11
CA THR A 38 -1.93 6.92 11.75
C THR A 38 -1.09 7.25 10.51
N CYS A 39 0.15 6.78 10.46
CA CYS A 39 1.03 6.92 9.30
C CYS A 39 0.43 6.29 8.05
N LEU A 40 -0.14 5.08 8.19
CA LEU A 40 -0.81 4.39 7.09
C LEU A 40 -2.01 5.21 6.59
N LEU A 41 -2.90 5.65 7.49
CA LEU A 41 -4.04 6.50 7.12
C LEU A 41 -3.60 7.81 6.46
N LEU A 42 -2.59 8.48 7.02
CA LEU A 42 -2.09 9.75 6.54
C LEU A 42 -1.49 9.62 5.12
N ALA A 43 -0.83 8.50 4.82
CA ALA A 43 -0.26 8.25 3.49
C ALA A 43 -1.32 8.15 2.39
N PHE A 44 -2.53 7.66 2.71
CA PHE A 44 -3.65 7.62 1.77
C PHE A 44 -4.48 8.91 1.77
N ILE A 45 -4.62 9.59 2.92
CA ILE A 45 -5.42 10.82 3.03
C ILE A 45 -4.71 12.03 2.43
N LEU A 46 -3.39 12.19 2.66
CA LEU A 46 -2.66 13.37 2.21
C LEU A 46 -2.75 13.64 0.70
N PRO A 47 -2.61 12.64 -0.19
CA PRO A 47 -2.72 12.88 -1.63
C PRO A 47 -4.14 13.24 -2.10
N ILE A 48 -5.17 13.03 -1.28
CA ILE A 48 -6.56 13.41 -1.57
C ILE A 48 -6.79 14.89 -1.24
N LEU A 49 -6.06 15.43 -0.25
CA LEU A 49 -6.09 16.86 0.07
C LEU A 49 -5.41 17.61 -1.07
N SER A 50 -6.22 18.21 -1.94
CA SER A 50 -5.72 19.03 -3.05
C SER A 50 -4.81 20.12 -2.49
N VAL A 51 -3.54 20.13 -2.89
CA VAL A 51 -2.60 21.18 -2.48
C VAL A 51 -3.15 22.51 -3.00
N PRO A 52 -3.50 23.47 -2.13
CA PRO A 52 -4.00 24.75 -2.59
C PRO A 52 -2.92 25.43 -3.43
N GLN A 53 -3.30 25.97 -4.60
CA GLN A 53 -2.39 26.54 -5.62
C GLN A 53 -1.43 27.62 -5.08
N GLN A 54 -1.69 28.17 -3.88
CA GLN A 54 -0.82 29.12 -3.18
C GLN A 54 0.56 28.57 -2.78
N PHE A 55 0.77 27.25 -2.77
CA PHE A 55 2.09 26.63 -2.55
C PHE A 55 2.79 26.20 -3.84
N SER A 56 2.21 26.50 -5.01
CA SER A 56 2.83 26.22 -6.29
C SER A 56 3.93 27.24 -6.58
N MET A 57 5.19 26.87 -6.29
CA MET A 57 6.39 27.62 -6.72
C MET A 57 6.57 27.65 -8.25
N ARG A 58 5.63 27.07 -9.02
CA ARG A 58 5.65 27.05 -10.50
C ARG A 58 5.23 28.38 -11.13
N ASN A 59 4.65 29.32 -10.37
CA ASN A 59 4.20 30.61 -10.91
C ASN A 59 5.25 31.73 -10.82
N ALA A 60 6.44 31.49 -10.25
CA ALA A 60 7.47 32.53 -10.14
C ALA A 60 8.20 32.84 -11.47
N ASN A 61 8.06 31.99 -12.50
CA ASN A 61 8.83 32.10 -13.75
C ASN A 61 8.02 32.57 -14.97
N LEU A 62 6.79 33.08 -14.80
CA LEU A 62 5.94 33.52 -15.92
C LEU A 62 5.78 35.05 -16.04
N ILE A 63 6.48 35.86 -15.25
CA ILE A 63 6.37 37.34 -15.28
C ILE A 63 7.72 38.02 -15.64
N ALA A 64 8.70 37.28 -16.16
CA ALA A 64 10.04 37.83 -16.43
C ALA A 64 10.40 38.02 -17.92
N ASN A 65 9.43 37.95 -18.84
CA ASN A 65 9.67 38.25 -20.27
C ASN A 65 8.47 38.97 -20.90
N GLU A 66 8.16 40.16 -20.38
CA GLU A 66 7.60 41.24 -21.19
C GLU A 66 8.55 42.42 -21.05
N ASN A 67 9.29 42.72 -22.11
CA ASN A 67 9.88 44.01 -22.44
C ASN A 67 10.41 43.95 -23.88
N ASP A 68 9.60 44.50 -24.79
CA ASP A 68 9.92 45.25 -26.02
C ASP A 68 11.35 45.24 -26.59
N PHE A 69 11.48 44.95 -27.89
CA PHE A 69 11.91 45.98 -28.87
C PHE A 69 11.66 45.55 -30.33
N GLU A 70 11.06 46.47 -31.09
CA GLU A 70 10.82 46.44 -32.54
C GLU A 70 12.12 46.38 -33.37
N SER A 71 12.07 45.73 -34.53
CA SER A 71 12.84 46.12 -35.72
C SER A 71 12.15 45.58 -36.99
N ASP A 72 11.56 46.48 -37.75
CA ASP A 72 11.20 46.33 -39.16
C ASP A 72 12.37 45.77 -40.00
N VAL A 73 12.08 44.91 -40.98
CA VAL A 73 12.49 45.03 -42.40
C VAL A 73 11.96 43.82 -43.19
N SER A 74 11.13 44.14 -44.20
CA SER A 74 10.69 43.25 -45.27
C SER A 74 11.85 42.92 -46.22
N VAL A 75 12.10 41.64 -46.52
CA VAL A 75 12.62 41.21 -47.83
C VAL A 75 11.98 39.88 -48.27
N MET A 76 11.25 40.00 -49.37
CA MET A 76 10.72 38.96 -50.23
C MET A 76 11.86 38.14 -50.88
N HIS A 77 11.85 36.82 -50.70
CA HIS A 77 12.48 35.89 -51.64
C HIS A 77 11.60 34.66 -51.85
N THR A 78 11.07 34.54 -53.07
CA THR A 78 10.44 33.34 -53.61
C THR A 78 11.46 32.60 -54.47
N SER A 79 11.72 31.32 -54.15
CA SER A 79 12.09 30.20 -55.04
C SER A 79 12.74 29.09 -54.21
N THR A 80 12.62 27.78 -54.41
CA THR A 80 11.81 26.88 -55.23
C THR A 80 12.22 25.44 -54.81
N LYS A 81 11.26 24.49 -54.79
CA LYS A 81 11.40 23.00 -54.83
C LYS A 81 11.82 22.19 -53.57
N LYS A 82 10.80 21.51 -53.02
CA LYS A 82 10.59 20.04 -53.06
C LYS A 82 11.63 19.13 -52.36
N HIS A 83 11.33 18.78 -51.11
CA HIS A 83 11.42 17.44 -50.47
C HIS A 83 10.39 17.53 -49.32
N ALA A 84 9.25 16.82 -49.28
CA ALA A 84 9.11 15.37 -49.21
C ALA A 84 10.20 14.74 -48.32
N ASP A 85 10.15 15.04 -47.03
CA ASP A 85 9.88 13.97 -46.07
C ASP A 85 9.24 14.56 -44.82
N LEU A 86 7.98 14.18 -44.59
CA LEU A 86 7.39 14.23 -43.27
C LEU A 86 8.03 13.07 -42.52
N GLU A 87 9.22 13.28 -41.97
CA GLU A 87 9.62 12.51 -40.81
C GLU A 87 8.63 12.88 -39.70
N LYS A 88 7.53 12.11 -39.64
CA LYS A 88 6.91 11.79 -38.36
C LYS A 88 8.04 11.19 -37.54
N THR A 89 8.73 12.05 -36.81
CA THR A 89 9.48 11.65 -35.62
C THR A 89 8.52 10.76 -34.87
N GLU A 90 8.88 9.50 -34.66
CA GLU A 90 8.11 8.61 -33.81
C GLU A 90 8.05 9.27 -32.45
N VAL A 91 6.99 10.06 -32.24
CA VAL A 91 6.59 10.56 -30.95
C VAL A 91 6.30 9.28 -30.20
N PHE A 92 7.28 8.83 -29.41
CA PHE A 92 7.12 7.76 -28.44
C PHE A 92 5.73 7.92 -27.87
N ASN A 93 4.86 6.95 -28.16
CA ASN A 93 3.43 7.07 -27.97
C ASN A 93 3.17 7.00 -26.47
N SER A 94 3.48 8.10 -25.78
CA SER A 94 3.58 8.21 -24.32
C SER A 94 2.24 7.88 -23.68
N GLU A 95 1.15 8.21 -24.39
CA GLU A 95 -0.21 7.79 -24.03
C GLU A 95 -0.40 6.28 -24.04
N MET A 96 0.17 5.58 -25.02
CA MET A 96 0.12 4.12 -25.08
C MET A 96 0.91 3.52 -23.90
N VAL A 97 2.12 3.99 -23.63
CA VAL A 97 2.93 3.52 -22.49
C VAL A 97 2.21 3.74 -21.16
N ILE A 98 1.63 4.92 -20.93
CA ILE A 98 0.87 5.23 -19.71
C ILE A 98 -0.33 4.28 -19.54
N LYS A 99 -1.05 3.98 -20.64
CA LYS A 99 -2.17 3.03 -20.61
C LYS A 99 -1.72 1.61 -20.25
N TRP A 100 -0.64 1.11 -20.86
CA TRP A 100 -0.09 -0.22 -20.57
C TRP A 100 0.42 -0.33 -19.13
N VAL A 101 1.12 0.69 -18.62
CA VAL A 101 1.56 0.74 -17.22
C VAL A 101 0.35 0.75 -16.27
N GLY A 102 -0.72 1.49 -16.60
CA GLY A 102 -1.95 1.49 -15.84
C GLY A 102 -2.63 0.11 -15.81
N TRP A 103 -2.68 -0.59 -16.94
CA TRP A 103 -3.25 -1.95 -17.01
C TRP A 103 -2.42 -2.94 -16.20
N PHE A 104 -1.09 -2.87 -16.30
CA PHE A 104 -0.17 -3.69 -15.51
C PHE A 104 -0.32 -3.44 -14.00
N TYR A 105 -0.50 -2.18 -13.59
CA TYR A 105 -0.79 -1.83 -12.21
C TYR A 105 -2.05 -2.51 -11.70
N TRP A 106 -3.18 -2.39 -12.43
CA TRP A 106 -4.45 -3.02 -12.05
C TRP A 106 -4.40 -4.55 -12.07
N PHE A 107 -3.64 -5.13 -13.00
CA PHE A 107 -3.38 -6.57 -13.01
C PHE A 107 -2.67 -7.02 -11.73
N GLY A 108 -1.63 -6.29 -11.30
CA GLY A 108 -0.95 -6.56 -10.03
C GLY A 108 -1.91 -6.45 -8.83
N VAL A 109 -2.70 -5.37 -8.75
CA VAL A 109 -3.72 -5.17 -7.71
C VAL A 109 -4.71 -6.34 -7.69
N ALA A 110 -5.18 -6.80 -8.85
CA ALA A 110 -6.10 -7.92 -8.95
C ALA A 110 -5.45 -9.25 -8.50
N ALA A 111 -4.20 -9.52 -8.89
CA ALA A 111 -3.49 -10.75 -8.54
C ALA A 111 -3.20 -10.84 -7.02
N PHE A 112 -2.69 -9.76 -6.43
CA PHE A 112 -2.44 -9.71 -4.98
C PHE A 112 -3.75 -9.66 -4.19
N GLY A 113 -4.76 -8.94 -4.69
CA GLY A 113 -6.09 -8.92 -4.10
C GLY A 113 -6.74 -10.30 -4.06
N LEU A 114 -6.61 -11.08 -5.13
CA LEU A 114 -7.08 -12.46 -5.17
C LEU A 114 -6.33 -13.34 -4.16
N SER A 115 -5.02 -13.18 -4.05
CA SER A 115 -4.20 -13.91 -3.08
C SER A 115 -4.63 -13.61 -1.64
N PHE A 116 -4.90 -12.34 -1.31
CA PHE A 116 -5.46 -11.94 -0.02
C PHE A 116 -6.85 -12.58 0.23
N LEU A 117 -7.73 -12.57 -0.77
CA LEU A 117 -9.05 -13.18 -0.66
C LEU A 117 -8.97 -14.70 -0.44
N LEU A 118 -8.09 -15.39 -1.16
CA LEU A 118 -7.88 -16.84 -0.98
C LEU A 118 -7.39 -17.16 0.44
N GLN A 119 -6.44 -16.37 0.98
CA GLN A 119 -5.97 -16.54 2.36
C GLN A 119 -7.12 -16.35 3.37
N ALA A 120 -7.93 -15.30 3.19
CA ALA A 120 -9.10 -15.04 4.03
C ALA A 120 -10.11 -16.20 3.96
N VAL A 121 -10.47 -16.65 2.76
CA VAL A 121 -11.41 -17.78 2.55
C VAL A 121 -10.89 -19.05 3.21
N VAL A 122 -9.60 -19.35 3.11
CA VAL A 122 -8.99 -20.52 3.76
C VAL A 122 -9.08 -20.45 5.28
N LEU A 123 -8.92 -19.27 5.89
CA LEU A 123 -9.11 -19.06 7.33
C LEU A 123 -10.58 -19.23 7.74
N PHE A 124 -11.50 -18.62 7.00
CA PHE A 124 -12.95 -18.77 7.26
C PHE A 124 -13.43 -20.22 7.09
N TYR A 125 -12.96 -20.91 6.05
CA TYR A 125 -13.28 -22.31 5.82
C TYR A 125 -12.80 -23.20 6.98
N GLN A 126 -11.56 -23.00 7.43
CA GLN A 126 -11.03 -23.73 8.62
C GLN A 126 -11.83 -23.40 9.89
N SER A 127 -12.30 -22.17 10.04
CA SER A 127 -13.14 -21.75 11.16
C SER A 127 -14.50 -22.47 11.19
N HIS A 128 -15.11 -22.72 10.03
CA HIS A 128 -16.41 -23.38 9.93
C HIS A 128 -16.34 -24.91 9.95
N LYS A 129 -15.29 -25.51 9.38
CA LYS A 129 -15.18 -26.96 9.24
C LYS A 129 -14.80 -27.66 10.55
N ASN A 130 -13.93 -27.03 11.33
CA ASN A 130 -13.32 -27.67 12.49
C ASN A 130 -14.19 -27.52 13.74
N LYS A 131 -13.99 -28.43 14.70
CA LYS A 131 -14.64 -28.35 16.01
C LYS A 131 -14.14 -27.11 16.74
N TRP A 132 -15.05 -26.42 17.41
CA TRP A 132 -14.74 -25.23 18.17
C TRP A 132 -15.35 -25.27 19.56
N VAL A 133 -14.61 -24.75 20.53
CA VAL A 133 -15.02 -24.57 21.91
C VAL A 133 -15.12 -23.08 22.20
N LYS A 134 -16.20 -22.66 22.86
CA LYS A 134 -16.42 -21.27 23.25
C LYS A 134 -15.85 -21.02 24.65
N ASP A 135 -14.98 -20.04 24.76
CA ASP A 135 -14.48 -19.52 26.05
C ASP A 135 -14.76 -18.01 26.10
N GLY A 136 -15.93 -17.64 26.60
CA GLY A 136 -16.38 -16.24 26.64
C GLY A 136 -16.49 -15.61 25.24
N ILE A 137 -15.62 -14.64 24.95
CA ILE A 137 -15.51 -13.97 23.64
C ILE A 137 -14.63 -14.76 22.64
N TYR A 138 -13.84 -15.71 23.13
CA TYR A 138 -12.88 -16.48 22.34
C TYR A 138 -13.55 -17.74 21.77
N LYS A 139 -13.26 -18.05 20.51
CA LYS A 139 -13.66 -19.30 19.86
C LYS A 139 -12.40 -20.09 19.54
N ILE A 140 -12.13 -21.13 20.33
CA ILE A 140 -10.94 -21.97 20.18
C ILE A 140 -11.28 -23.07 19.17
N VAL A 141 -10.65 -23.02 18.00
CA VAL A 141 -10.80 -23.98 16.91
C VAL A 141 -9.65 -24.98 17.01
N GLU A 142 -9.99 -26.24 17.22
CA GLU A 142 -9.00 -27.30 17.30
C GLU A 142 -8.55 -27.71 15.90
N LEU A 143 -7.26 -27.58 15.63
CA LEU A 143 -6.64 -28.00 14.38
C LEU A 143 -6.04 -29.40 14.57
N GLU A 144 -6.44 -30.34 13.71
CA GLU A 144 -5.78 -31.66 13.64
C GLU A 144 -4.44 -31.60 12.89
N THR A 145 -4.23 -30.54 12.10
CA THR A 145 -3.03 -30.36 11.27
C THR A 145 -1.88 -29.73 12.06
N ASN A 146 -0.64 -30.07 11.70
CA ASN A 146 0.58 -29.56 12.32
C ASN A 146 0.92 -28.12 11.86
N LYS A 147 -0.03 -27.19 12.00
CA LYS A 147 0.18 -25.76 11.73
C LYS A 147 0.58 -25.03 13.02
N ALA A 148 1.25 -23.89 12.85
CA ALA A 148 1.51 -22.99 13.97
C ALA A 148 0.19 -22.44 14.53
N PRO A 149 0.10 -22.20 15.85
CA PRO A 149 -1.05 -21.54 16.44
C PRO A 149 -1.21 -20.14 15.84
N CYS A 150 -2.45 -19.73 15.61
CA CYS A 150 -2.74 -18.40 15.11
C CYS A 150 -4.09 -17.90 15.62
N SER A 151 -4.25 -16.59 15.70
CA SER A 151 -5.51 -15.95 16.05
C SER A 151 -5.99 -15.02 14.93
N PHE A 152 -7.28 -15.10 14.62
CA PHE A 152 -7.91 -14.25 13.63
C PHE A 152 -9.30 -13.79 14.09
N GLY A 153 -9.47 -12.49 14.30
CA GLY A 153 -10.67 -11.92 14.88
C GLY A 153 -10.89 -12.47 16.28
N ASN A 154 -11.99 -13.20 16.48
CA ASN A 154 -12.31 -13.86 17.75
C ASN A 154 -11.97 -15.36 17.75
N TYR A 155 -11.38 -15.87 16.67
CA TYR A 155 -11.02 -17.28 16.51
C TYR A 155 -9.55 -17.50 16.89
N ILE A 156 -9.30 -18.53 17.70
CA ILE A 156 -7.96 -18.99 18.07
C ILE A 156 -7.80 -20.39 17.51
N PHE A 157 -6.89 -20.58 16.57
CA PHE A 157 -6.61 -21.86 15.96
C PHE A 157 -5.39 -22.48 16.66
N ILE A 158 -5.57 -23.64 17.28
CA ILE A 158 -4.49 -24.32 18.02
C ILE A 158 -4.60 -25.83 17.86
N ASN A 159 -3.46 -26.51 17.77
CA ASN A 159 -3.40 -27.96 17.76
C ASN A 159 -3.13 -28.48 19.19
N PRO A 160 -4.08 -29.14 19.85
CA PRO A 160 -3.92 -29.62 21.22
C PRO A 160 -2.96 -30.81 21.34
N THR A 161 -2.74 -31.60 20.29
CA THR A 161 -1.91 -32.82 20.36
C THR A 161 -0.41 -32.55 20.20
N LYS A 162 -0.04 -31.32 19.82
CA LYS A 162 1.35 -30.93 19.53
C LYS A 162 2.14 -30.46 20.75
N TYR A 163 1.47 -29.98 21.80
CA TYR A 163 2.10 -29.25 22.90
C TYR A 163 1.84 -29.92 24.26
N ASP A 164 2.79 -29.83 25.18
CA ASP A 164 2.54 -30.12 26.59
C ASP A 164 1.57 -29.09 27.20
N TRP A 165 0.99 -29.41 28.36
CA TRP A 165 -0.08 -28.61 28.95
C TRP A 165 0.36 -27.20 29.36
N ASP A 166 1.59 -27.04 29.87
CA ASP A 166 2.14 -25.74 30.26
C ASP A 166 2.42 -24.86 29.02
N THR A 167 3.03 -25.44 27.99
CA THR A 167 3.27 -24.75 26.71
C THR A 167 1.98 -24.40 26.01
N TYR A 168 0.99 -25.30 26.00
CA TYR A 168 -0.33 -25.05 25.43
C TYR A 168 -0.99 -23.84 26.09
N ASN A 169 -1.00 -23.76 27.42
CA ASN A 169 -1.59 -22.62 28.12
C ASN A 169 -0.86 -21.31 27.86
N ARG A 170 0.48 -21.34 27.80
CA ARG A 170 1.27 -20.13 27.49
C ARG A 170 0.95 -19.61 26.09
N ILE A 171 0.86 -20.50 25.10
CA ILE A 171 0.46 -20.17 23.74
C ILE A 171 -0.98 -19.63 23.72
N LEU A 172 -1.91 -20.33 24.37
CA LEU A 172 -3.31 -19.92 24.40
C LEU A 172 -3.49 -18.52 25.02
N LEU A 173 -2.78 -18.22 26.11
CA LEU A 173 -2.78 -16.89 26.73
C LEU A 173 -2.22 -15.82 25.79
N HIS A 174 -1.14 -16.12 25.07
CA HIS A 174 -0.59 -15.22 24.05
C HIS A 174 -1.60 -14.94 22.92
N GLU A 175 -2.25 -15.96 22.39
CA GLU A 175 -3.28 -15.80 21.35
C GLU A 175 -4.52 -15.05 21.87
N LYS A 176 -4.91 -15.23 23.14
CA LYS A 176 -5.99 -14.44 23.75
C LYS A 176 -5.65 -12.95 23.80
N ILE A 177 -4.38 -12.59 24.01
CA ILE A 177 -3.93 -11.19 23.97
C ILE A 177 -4.07 -10.62 22.54
N HIS A 178 -3.67 -11.37 21.51
CA HIS A 178 -3.84 -10.95 20.11
C HIS A 178 -5.29 -10.68 19.73
N VAL A 179 -6.21 -11.55 20.16
CA VAL A 179 -7.66 -11.34 19.98
C VAL A 179 -8.13 -10.09 20.74
N LYS A 180 -7.71 -9.92 22.00
CA LYS A 180 -8.11 -8.79 22.84
C LYS A 180 -7.63 -7.45 22.28
N GLU A 181 -6.39 -7.38 21.79
CA GLU A 181 -5.84 -6.19 21.15
C GLU A 181 -6.29 -6.05 19.68
N ARG A 182 -7.07 -6.98 19.14
CA ARG A 182 -7.54 -6.98 17.74
C ARG A 182 -6.40 -6.87 16.73
N HIS A 183 -5.32 -7.60 16.95
CA HIS A 183 -4.15 -7.54 16.09
C HIS A 183 -4.44 -7.99 14.64
N SER A 184 -5.50 -8.79 14.44
CA SER A 184 -5.97 -9.18 13.11
C SER A 184 -6.34 -7.99 12.22
N ILE A 185 -6.73 -6.85 12.79
CA ILE A 185 -6.97 -5.62 12.02
C ILE A 185 -5.67 -5.13 11.38
N ASP A 186 -4.57 -5.18 12.12
CA ASP A 186 -3.27 -4.69 11.67
C ASP A 186 -2.77 -5.56 10.50
N LEU A 187 -2.97 -6.89 10.60
CA LEU A 187 -2.66 -7.86 9.55
C LEU A 187 -3.50 -7.64 8.28
N VAL A 188 -4.81 -7.37 8.43
CA VAL A 188 -5.67 -7.08 7.26
C VAL A 188 -5.27 -5.77 6.60
N LEU A 189 -4.95 -4.74 7.39
CA LEU A 189 -4.53 -3.44 6.86
C LEU A 189 -3.16 -3.52 6.16
N SER A 190 -2.22 -4.31 6.67
CA SER A 190 -0.92 -4.49 6.03
C SER A 190 -1.02 -5.23 4.70
N GLU A 191 -1.80 -6.31 4.64
CA GLU A 191 -2.06 -7.03 3.40
C GLU A 191 -2.82 -6.16 2.39
N LEU A 192 -3.84 -5.40 2.83
CA LEU A 192 -4.55 -4.47 1.96
C LEU A 192 -3.62 -3.38 1.38
N MET A 193 -2.74 -2.84 2.21
CA MET A 193 -1.71 -1.90 1.77
C MET A 193 -0.80 -2.56 0.71
N LEU A 194 -0.36 -3.80 0.93
CA LEU A 194 0.44 -4.54 -0.05
C LEU A 194 -0.29 -4.75 -1.37
N VAL A 195 -1.60 -4.99 -1.34
CA VAL A 195 -2.40 -5.12 -2.58
C VAL A 195 -2.34 -3.84 -3.42
N PHE A 196 -2.54 -2.67 -2.80
CA PHE A 196 -2.50 -1.39 -3.52
C PHE A 196 -1.08 -0.94 -3.88
N GLN A 197 -0.12 -1.31 -3.04
CA GLN A 197 1.24 -0.80 -3.05
C GLN A 197 2.25 -1.92 -3.36
N TRP A 198 1.81 -2.93 -4.12
CA TRP A 198 2.54 -4.16 -4.40
C TRP A 198 3.92 -3.93 -5.03
N PHE A 199 4.06 -2.84 -5.80
CA PHE A 199 5.29 -2.44 -6.45
C PHE A 199 6.29 -1.73 -5.52
N ASN A 200 5.88 -1.35 -4.30
CA ASN A 200 6.72 -0.60 -3.37
C ASN A 200 7.45 -1.52 -2.40
N PRO A 201 8.79 -1.59 -2.45
CA PRO A 201 9.56 -2.44 -1.54
C PRO A 201 9.36 -2.07 -0.06
N MET A 202 9.07 -0.80 0.27
CA MET A 202 8.87 -0.37 1.65
C MET A 202 7.58 -0.93 2.26
N ALA A 203 6.55 -1.17 1.44
CA ALA A 203 5.31 -1.77 1.90
C ALA A 203 5.54 -3.22 2.39
N TRP A 204 6.46 -3.95 1.76
CA TRP A 204 6.81 -5.34 2.12
C TRP A 204 7.47 -5.49 3.48
N PHE A 205 8.12 -4.44 4.00
CA PHE A 205 8.69 -4.48 5.36
C PHE A 205 7.66 -4.41 6.48
N TYR A 206 6.39 -4.16 6.15
CA TYR A 206 5.30 -4.09 7.12
C TYR A 206 4.75 -5.47 7.48
N ARG A 207 4.99 -6.48 6.63
CA ARG A 207 4.66 -7.87 6.89
C ARG A 207 5.71 -8.50 7.80
#